data_AF-A0A844QB67-F1
#
_entry.id   AF-A0A844QB67-F1
#
_cell.length_a   1.000
_cell.length_b   1.000
_cell.length_c   1.000
_cell.angle_alpha   90.00
_cell.angle_beta   90.00
_cell.angle_gamma   90.00
#
_symmetry.space_group_name_H-M   'P 1'
#
loop_
_entity.id
_entity.type
_entity.pdbx_description
1 polymer ?
#
loop_
_entity_poly.entity_id
_entity_poly.type
_entity_poly.pdbx_seq_one_letter_code
_entity_poly.pdbx_strand_id
1 'polypeptide(L)'
;MGRSVDREDLARRARGRDRRRRHRDPIGHRPAPRRPERAAMSETSAKTALVLATLLNGTMAGFFYAFSVSVMPGLDAARPAAAIEAMQEINRAIRNPVFFASFFLTPVVTAAAAALYWRAGVGMTALSAALAALVYLAGAMAPTVLVNVPLNEALAAFPHVGGEMPAADTWQSYSASWTGWNTARAGFCLLAMLIVLAGHASETNAAKARTSTRAPRSKPVSAAAPDCPRP
;
A
#
# COMPACT_ATOMS: atom_id res chain seq x y z
N MET A 1 40.53 -26.54 -83.42
CA MET A 1 39.12 -26.80 -82.99
C MET A 1 39.15 -27.96 -82.01
N GLY A 2 38.51 -28.00 -80.85
CA GLY A 2 37.48 -27.18 -80.22
C GLY A 2 36.93 -28.04 -79.08
N ARG A 3 37.23 -27.62 -77.84
CA ARG A 3 37.01 -28.36 -76.58
C ARG A 3 35.52 -28.59 -76.30
N SER A 4 35.12 -29.85 -76.16
CA SER A 4 33.89 -30.27 -75.48
C SER A 4 34.25 -30.86 -74.13
N VAL A 5 34.44 -30.02 -73.11
CA VAL A 5 34.49 -30.50 -71.72
C VAL A 5 33.60 -29.61 -70.87
N ASP A 6 32.44 -30.18 -70.55
CA ASP A 6 31.65 -30.06 -69.33
C ASP A 6 31.39 -28.68 -68.73
N ARG A 7 30.31 -28.07 -69.23
CA ARG A 7 29.52 -27.09 -68.45
C ARG A 7 28.90 -27.72 -67.18
N GLU A 8 28.78 -29.04 -67.11
CA GLU A 8 28.20 -29.73 -65.94
C GLU A 8 29.16 -29.81 -64.74
N ASP A 9 30.47 -29.88 -64.98
CA ASP A 9 31.47 -29.99 -63.91
C ASP A 9 31.69 -28.64 -63.18
N LEU A 10 31.51 -27.53 -63.89
CA LEU A 10 31.46 -26.18 -63.32
C LEU A 10 30.25 -25.96 -62.41
N ALA A 11 29.09 -26.54 -62.75
CA ALA A 11 27.87 -26.41 -61.95
C ALA A 11 27.93 -27.23 -60.64
N ARG A 12 28.66 -28.35 -60.62
CA ARG A 12 28.87 -29.16 -59.41
C ARG A 12 29.85 -28.51 -58.43
N ARG A 13 30.88 -27.82 -58.93
CA ARG A 13 31.85 -27.09 -58.09
C ARG A 13 31.24 -25.86 -57.40
N ALA A 14 30.23 -25.23 -57.99
CA ALA A 14 29.51 -24.12 -57.37
C ALA A 14 28.66 -24.54 -56.17
N ARG A 15 28.02 -25.72 -56.21
CA ARG A 15 27.16 -26.22 -55.10
C ARG A 15 27.94 -26.80 -53.92
N GLY A 16 29.22 -27.13 -54.11
CA GLY A 16 30.09 -27.65 -53.04
C GLY A 16 30.74 -26.57 -52.17
N ARG A 17 30.87 -25.33 -52.67
CA ARG A 17 31.51 -24.23 -51.92
C ARG A 17 30.60 -23.57 -50.89
N ASP A 18 29.29 -23.69 -51.05
CA ASP A 18 28.32 -23.03 -50.16
C ASP A 18 28.13 -23.75 -48.81
N ARG A 19 28.57 -25.02 -48.70
CA ARG A 19 28.48 -25.80 -47.45
C ARG A 19 29.65 -25.59 -46.48
N ARG A 20 30.69 -24.82 -46.86
CA ARG A 20 31.87 -24.52 -46.01
C ARG A 20 31.91 -23.07 -45.50
N ARG A 21 30.75 -22.43 -45.33
CA ARG A 21 30.59 -21.24 -44.48
C ARG A 21 29.67 -21.56 -43.30
N ARG A 22 30.06 -22.56 -42.51
CA ARG A 22 29.66 -22.63 -41.10
C ARG A 22 30.81 -22.03 -40.27
N HIS A 23 30.44 -21.32 -39.21
CA HIS A 23 31.28 -20.64 -38.23
C HIS A 23 31.90 -19.29 -38.61
N ARG A 24 31.05 -18.25 -38.51
CA ARG A 24 31.34 -17.15 -37.59
C ARG A 24 30.00 -16.69 -37.05
N ASP A 25 29.66 -17.17 -35.85
CA ASP A 25 28.62 -16.53 -35.06
C ASP A 25 29.04 -15.07 -34.90
N PRO A 26 28.21 -14.07 -35.24
CA PRO A 26 28.41 -12.75 -34.70
C PRO A 26 28.35 -12.95 -33.19
N ILE A 27 29.37 -12.51 -32.47
CA ILE A 27 29.29 -12.36 -31.02
C ILE A 27 28.13 -11.40 -30.78
N GLY A 28 26.93 -11.96 -30.69
CA GLY A 28 25.75 -11.26 -30.25
C GLY A 28 26.11 -10.83 -28.85
N HIS A 29 26.28 -9.53 -28.68
CA HIS A 29 26.33 -8.90 -27.37
C HIS A 29 25.05 -9.33 -26.66
N ARG A 30 25.10 -10.45 -25.92
CA ARG A 30 24.05 -10.78 -24.96
C ARG A 30 24.08 -9.63 -23.96
N PRO A 31 23.03 -8.82 -23.86
CA PRO A 31 22.97 -7.81 -22.81
C PRO A 31 23.17 -8.54 -21.49
N ALA A 32 24.17 -8.14 -20.70
CA ALA A 32 24.39 -8.70 -19.38
C ALA A 32 23.06 -8.67 -18.59
N PRO A 33 22.72 -9.72 -17.82
CA PRO A 33 21.45 -9.75 -17.10
C PRO A 33 21.44 -8.65 -16.03
N ARG A 34 20.84 -7.49 -16.35
CA ARG A 34 20.60 -6.37 -15.41
C ARG A 34 19.52 -6.69 -14.36
N ARG A 35 19.40 -7.95 -13.91
CA ARG A 35 18.18 -8.47 -13.25
C ARG A 35 18.13 -8.46 -11.71
N PRO A 36 19.23 -8.50 -10.92
CA PRO A 36 19.08 -8.54 -9.46
C PRO A 36 18.83 -7.15 -8.83
N GLU A 37 19.50 -6.10 -9.31
CA GLU A 37 19.44 -4.76 -8.71
C GLU A 37 18.07 -4.07 -8.89
N ARG A 38 17.46 -4.18 -10.07
CA ARG A 38 16.11 -3.65 -10.34
C ARG A 38 15.02 -4.35 -9.54
N ALA A 39 15.16 -5.67 -9.33
CA ALA A 39 14.21 -6.44 -8.54
C ALA A 39 14.31 -6.08 -7.04
N ALA A 40 15.54 -5.99 -6.50
CA ALA A 40 15.77 -5.59 -5.12
C ALA A 40 15.32 -4.15 -4.84
N MET A 41 15.59 -3.20 -5.74
CA MET A 41 15.15 -1.81 -5.60
C MET A 41 13.62 -1.68 -5.65
N SER A 42 12.94 -2.51 -6.47
CA SER A 42 11.47 -2.56 -6.53
C SER A 42 10.85 -3.15 -5.25
N GLU A 43 11.50 -4.13 -4.63
CA GLU A 43 11.05 -4.75 -3.38
C GLU A 43 11.20 -3.79 -2.19
N THR A 44 12.34 -3.11 -2.07
CA THR A 44 12.56 -2.06 -1.05
C THR A 44 11.52 -0.96 -1.19
N SER A 45 11.27 -0.48 -2.42
CA SER A 45 10.28 0.57 -2.69
C SER A 45 8.87 0.15 -2.26
N ALA A 46 8.46 -1.09 -2.55
CA ALA A 46 7.15 -1.61 -2.16
C ALA A 46 6.99 -1.65 -0.63
N LYS A 47 7.99 -2.19 0.08
CA LYS A 47 7.99 -2.26 1.56
C LYS A 47 7.95 -0.87 2.18
N THR A 48 8.78 0.05 1.69
CA THR A 48 8.77 1.45 2.17
C THR A 48 7.40 2.09 1.98
N ALA A 49 6.77 1.93 0.81
CA ALA A 49 5.43 2.46 0.57
C ALA A 49 4.38 1.88 1.54
N LEU A 50 4.45 0.58 1.83
CA LEU A 50 3.52 -0.08 2.77
C LEU A 50 3.70 0.39 4.21
N VAL A 51 4.94 0.57 4.65
CA VAL A 51 5.26 1.12 5.98
C VAL A 51 4.73 2.53 6.09
N LEU A 52 4.99 3.38 5.09
CA LEU A 52 4.47 4.75 5.06
C LEU A 52 2.94 4.77 5.04
N ALA A 53 2.29 3.93 4.24
CA ALA A 53 0.83 3.80 4.22
C ALA A 53 0.29 3.41 5.61
N THR A 54 0.92 2.45 6.28
CA THR A 54 0.53 1.99 7.62
C THR A 54 0.65 3.12 8.64
N LEU A 55 1.80 3.82 8.64
CA LEU A 55 2.06 4.93 9.54
C LEU A 55 1.07 6.07 9.33
N LEU A 56 0.81 6.45 8.07
CA LEU A 56 -0.13 7.53 7.75
C LEU A 56 -1.58 7.21 8.16
N ASN A 57 -2.06 6.00 7.88
CA ASN A 57 -3.39 5.57 8.36
C ASN A 57 -3.45 5.58 9.89
N GLY A 58 -2.41 5.10 10.58
CA GLY A 58 -2.31 5.14 12.04
C GLY A 58 -2.26 6.56 12.61
N THR A 59 -1.48 7.46 12.01
CA THR A 59 -1.43 8.88 12.39
C THR A 59 -2.81 9.53 12.26
N MET A 60 -3.52 9.28 11.16
CA MET A 60 -4.87 9.83 10.97
C MET A 60 -5.90 9.23 11.92
N ALA A 61 -5.82 7.92 12.18
CA ALA A 61 -6.65 7.27 13.20
C ALA A 61 -6.42 7.90 14.58
N GLY A 62 -5.16 8.07 14.98
CA GLY A 62 -4.78 8.69 16.25
C GLY A 62 -5.22 10.15 16.35
N PHE A 63 -5.06 10.93 15.28
CA PHE A 63 -5.52 12.32 15.21
C PHE A 63 -7.03 12.42 15.46
N PHE A 64 -7.85 11.67 14.72
CA PHE A 64 -9.29 11.70 14.91
C PHE A 64 -9.69 11.14 16.28
N TYR A 65 -9.07 10.04 16.71
CA TYR A 65 -9.34 9.45 18.02
C TYR A 65 -9.10 10.44 19.16
N ALA A 66 -7.97 11.14 19.16
CA ALA A 66 -7.62 12.14 20.18
C ALA A 66 -8.67 13.25 20.27
N PHE A 67 -9.22 13.69 19.14
CA PHE A 67 -10.31 14.66 19.14
C PHE A 67 -11.56 14.11 19.84
N SER A 68 -11.96 12.89 19.50
CA SER A 68 -13.17 12.29 20.07
C SER A 68 -13.07 11.99 21.57
N VAL A 69 -11.90 11.56 22.06
CA VAL A 69 -11.77 11.10 23.46
C VAL A 69 -11.18 12.13 24.41
N SER A 70 -10.62 13.22 23.90
CA SER A 70 -9.94 14.24 24.72
C SER A 70 -10.40 15.65 24.37
N VAL A 71 -10.27 16.08 23.11
CA VAL A 71 -10.54 17.48 22.74
C VAL A 71 -12.02 17.83 22.91
N MET A 72 -12.90 17.05 22.30
CA MET A 72 -14.34 17.31 22.34
C MET A 72 -14.91 17.22 23.76
N PRO A 73 -14.62 16.18 24.58
CA PRO A 73 -15.03 16.17 25.98
C PRO A 73 -14.49 17.35 26.80
N GLY A 74 -13.27 17.80 26.53
CA GLY A 74 -12.71 18.99 27.19
C GLY A 74 -13.44 20.28 26.81
N LEU A 75 -13.82 20.43 25.54
CA LEU A 75 -14.61 21.56 25.07
C LEU A 75 -16.06 21.50 25.57
N ASP A 76 -16.65 20.31 25.69
CA ASP A 76 -17.99 20.11 26.26
C ASP A 76 -18.07 20.48 27.75
N ALA A 77 -16.95 20.39 28.47
CA ALA A 77 -16.86 20.82 29.87
C ALA A 77 -16.66 22.34 30.03
N ALA A 78 -16.34 23.06 28.95
CA ALA A 78 -16.15 24.50 28.97
C ALA A 78 -17.48 25.26 28.82
N ARG A 79 -17.46 26.58 29.04
CA ARG A 79 -18.61 27.42 28.70
C ARG A 79 -18.86 27.35 27.19
N PRO A 80 -20.11 27.18 26.71
CA PRO A 80 -20.40 26.99 25.29
C PRO A 80 -19.80 28.04 24.36
N ALA A 81 -19.87 29.33 24.73
CA ALA A 81 -19.26 30.40 23.93
C ALA A 81 -17.74 30.23 23.75
N ALA A 82 -17.04 29.87 24.83
CA ALA A 82 -15.60 29.62 24.77
C ALA A 82 -15.25 28.36 23.96
N ALA A 83 -16.10 27.33 24.02
CA ALA A 83 -15.94 26.12 23.23
C ALA A 83 -16.10 26.39 21.73
N ILE A 84 -17.11 27.20 21.35
CA ILE A 84 -17.33 27.65 19.97
C ILE A 84 -16.11 28.43 19.47
N GLU A 85 -15.66 29.45 20.21
CA GLU A 85 -14.49 30.26 19.86
C GLU A 85 -13.23 29.39 19.67
N ALA A 86 -12.94 28.51 20.62
CA ALA A 86 -11.80 27.61 20.55
C ALA A 86 -11.88 26.67 19.35
N MET A 87 -13.06 26.09 19.08
CA MET A 87 -13.24 25.18 17.96
C MET A 87 -13.15 25.89 16.60
N GLN A 88 -13.63 27.13 16.50
CA GLN A 88 -13.44 27.96 15.30
C GLN A 88 -11.95 28.20 15.02
N GLU A 89 -11.16 28.54 16.04
CA GLU A 89 -9.71 28.72 15.89
C GLU A 89 -8.99 27.42 15.55
N ILE A 90 -9.35 26.30 16.18
CA ILE A 90 -8.82 24.97 15.83
C ILE A 90 -9.12 24.63 14.37
N ASN A 91 -10.35 24.87 13.91
CA ASN A 91 -10.77 24.64 12.52
C ASN A 91 -10.02 25.56 11.52
N ARG A 92 -9.60 26.76 11.95
CA ARG A 92 -8.72 27.62 11.14
C ARG A 92 -7.29 27.06 11.10
N ALA A 93 -6.74 26.67 12.25
CA ALA A 93 -5.37 26.20 12.42
C ALA A 93 -5.09 24.85 11.75
N ILE A 94 -6.07 23.95 11.68
CA ILE A 94 -5.92 22.63 11.04
C ILE A 94 -5.68 22.72 9.52
N ARG A 95 -6.00 23.87 8.90
CA ARG A 95 -5.75 24.13 7.47
C ARG A 95 -4.29 24.52 7.24
N ASN A 96 -3.39 23.61 7.56
CA ASN A 96 -1.94 23.78 7.43
C ASN A 96 -1.32 22.68 6.55
N PRO A 97 -0.12 22.91 5.97
CA PRO A 97 0.50 21.97 5.04
C PRO A 97 0.77 20.58 5.64
N VAL A 98 1.05 20.49 6.94
CA VAL A 98 1.38 19.22 7.60
C VAL A 98 0.14 18.33 7.65
N PHE A 99 -0.99 18.86 8.12
CA PHE A 99 -2.25 18.12 8.13
C PHE A 99 -2.71 17.78 6.70
N PHE A 100 -2.61 18.73 5.77
CA PHE A 100 -2.95 18.48 4.37
C PHE A 100 -2.12 17.34 3.78
N ALA A 101 -0.80 17.33 3.99
CA ALA A 101 0.06 16.26 3.52
C ALA A 101 -0.35 14.92 4.13
N SER A 102 -0.53 14.85 5.45
CA SER A 102 -0.95 13.61 6.12
C SER A 102 -2.30 13.10 5.61
N PHE A 103 -3.31 13.97 5.53
CA PHE A 103 -4.67 13.57 5.17
C PHE A 103 -4.80 13.16 3.70
N PHE A 104 -4.31 13.98 2.77
CA PHE A 104 -4.49 13.72 1.34
C PHE A 104 -3.48 12.74 0.74
N LEU A 105 -2.26 12.63 1.31
CA LEU A 105 -1.30 11.63 0.82
C LEU A 105 -1.58 10.23 1.35
N THR A 106 -2.32 10.06 2.45
CA THR A 106 -2.65 8.73 3.00
C THR A 106 -3.22 7.78 1.93
N PRO A 107 -4.32 8.10 1.22
CA PRO A 107 -4.88 7.20 0.21
C PRO A 107 -3.97 7.06 -1.02
N VAL A 108 -3.22 8.10 -1.38
CA VAL A 108 -2.27 8.08 -2.51
C VAL A 108 -1.12 7.10 -2.25
N VAL A 109 -0.49 7.19 -1.08
CA VAL A 109 0.60 6.31 -0.66
C VAL A 109 0.10 4.87 -0.49
N THR A 110 -1.11 4.70 0.06
CA THR A 110 -1.73 3.38 0.21
C THR A 110 -2.04 2.74 -1.15
N ALA A 111 -2.54 3.50 -2.12
CA ALA A 111 -2.76 3.03 -3.50
C ALA A 111 -1.44 2.76 -4.24
N ALA A 112 -0.41 3.58 -4.02
CA ALA A 112 0.92 3.34 -4.58
C ALA A 112 1.52 2.03 -4.05
N ALA A 113 1.37 1.74 -2.75
CA ALA A 113 1.75 0.44 -2.18
C ALA A 113 0.99 -0.70 -2.88
N ALA A 114 -0.33 -0.58 -3.06
CA ALA A 114 -1.12 -1.58 -3.79
C ALA A 114 -0.56 -1.85 -5.21
N ALA A 115 -0.28 -0.79 -5.97
CA ALA A 115 0.27 -0.90 -7.32
C ALA A 115 1.66 -1.54 -7.36
N LEU A 116 2.52 -1.23 -6.39
CA LEU A 116 3.86 -1.81 -6.28
C LEU A 116 3.80 -3.31 -5.94
N TYR A 117 2.97 -3.72 -4.98
CA TYR A 117 2.78 -5.13 -4.64
C TYR A 117 2.09 -5.92 -5.76
N TRP A 118 1.17 -5.29 -6.50
CA TRP A 118 0.56 -5.89 -7.69
C TRP A 118 1.62 -6.21 -8.75
N ARG A 119 2.50 -5.23 -9.06
CA ARG A 119 3.62 -5.42 -10.00
C ARG A 119 4.63 -6.46 -9.53
N ALA A 120 4.79 -6.63 -8.22
CA ALA A 120 5.64 -7.66 -7.62
C ALA A 120 5.01 -9.06 -7.61
N GLY A 121 3.76 -9.23 -8.07
CA GLY A 121 3.06 -10.52 -8.09
C GLY A 121 2.55 -10.97 -6.72
N VAL A 122 2.45 -10.04 -5.76
CA VAL A 122 2.05 -10.32 -4.37
C VAL A 122 0.59 -9.92 -4.19
N GLY A 123 -0.30 -10.78 -4.69
CA GLY A 123 -1.71 -10.46 -4.91
C GLY A 123 -2.50 -10.08 -3.65
N MET A 124 -2.36 -10.82 -2.55
CA MET A 124 -3.16 -10.56 -1.34
C MET A 124 -2.81 -9.21 -0.73
N THR A 125 -1.52 -8.91 -0.56
CA THR A 125 -1.06 -7.61 -0.04
C THR A 125 -1.51 -6.46 -0.94
N ALA A 126 -1.46 -6.64 -2.26
CA ALA A 126 -1.93 -5.63 -3.22
C ALA A 126 -3.43 -5.35 -3.08
N LEU A 127 -4.27 -6.40 -3.02
CA LEU A 127 -5.71 -6.28 -2.88
C LEU A 127 -6.09 -5.66 -1.53
N SER A 128 -5.44 -6.06 -0.44
CA SER A 128 -5.67 -5.47 0.88
C SER A 128 -5.30 -3.99 0.91
N ALA A 129 -4.16 -3.59 0.33
CA ALA A 129 -3.79 -2.18 0.24
C ALA A 129 -4.78 -1.37 -0.62
N ALA A 130 -5.26 -1.92 -1.74
CA ALA A 130 -6.29 -1.26 -2.55
C ALA A 130 -7.60 -1.08 -1.77
N LEU A 131 -8.05 -2.12 -1.06
CA LEU A 131 -9.24 -2.04 -0.21
C LEU A 131 -9.05 -1.01 0.91
N ALA A 132 -7.91 -0.98 1.57
CA ALA A 132 -7.62 -0.01 2.62
C ALA A 132 -7.68 1.44 2.10
N ALA A 133 -7.17 1.70 0.90
CA ALA A 133 -7.29 3.02 0.28
C ALA A 133 -8.76 3.42 0.05
N LEU A 134 -9.60 2.48 -0.43
CA LEU A 134 -11.04 2.72 -0.59
C LEU A 134 -11.76 2.95 0.74
N VAL A 135 -11.42 2.15 1.76
CA VAL A 135 -11.96 2.29 3.12
C VAL A 135 -11.61 3.66 3.71
N TYR A 136 -10.37 4.13 3.52
CA TYR A 136 -9.96 5.47 3.94
C TYR A 136 -10.73 6.57 3.19
N LEU A 137 -10.86 6.45 1.87
CA LEU A 137 -11.60 7.42 1.05
C LEU A 137 -13.07 7.51 1.49
N ALA A 138 -13.73 6.37 1.66
CA ALA A 138 -15.13 6.31 2.04
C ALA A 138 -15.38 6.69 3.50
N GLY A 139 -14.49 6.31 4.41
CA GLY A 139 -14.70 6.43 5.85
C GLY A 139 -14.04 7.64 6.50
N ALA A 140 -13.00 8.21 5.90
CA ALA A 140 -12.29 9.39 6.40
C ALA A 140 -12.52 10.62 5.52
N MET A 141 -12.26 10.52 4.21
CA MET A 141 -12.38 11.67 3.31
C MET A 141 -13.83 12.07 3.03
N ALA A 142 -14.71 11.12 2.72
CA ALA A 142 -16.10 11.45 2.42
C ALA A 142 -16.83 12.11 3.59
N PRO A 143 -16.78 11.61 4.85
CA PRO A 143 -17.41 12.32 5.97
C PRO A 143 -16.77 13.68 6.24
N THR A 144 -15.47 13.82 5.98
CA THR A 144 -14.79 15.11 6.12
C THR A 144 -15.40 16.16 5.20
N VAL A 145 -15.54 15.86 3.90
CA VAL A 145 -16.06 16.82 2.91
C VAL A 145 -17.57 16.99 3.01
N LEU A 146 -18.30 15.91 3.26
CA LEU A 146 -19.77 15.91 3.21
C LEU A 146 -20.44 16.31 4.52
N VAL A 147 -19.73 16.20 5.66
CA VAL A 147 -20.33 16.42 6.98
C VAL A 147 -19.49 17.36 7.83
N ASN A 148 -18.25 16.99 8.17
CA ASN A 148 -17.48 17.76 9.14
C ASN A 148 -17.09 19.16 8.64
N VAL A 149 -16.71 19.32 7.37
CA VAL A 149 -16.43 20.64 6.79
C VAL A 149 -17.69 21.51 6.78
N PRO A 150 -18.86 21.06 6.27
CA PRO A 150 -20.11 21.83 6.38
C PRO A 150 -20.47 22.23 7.82
N LEU A 151 -20.31 21.32 8.79
CA LEU A 151 -20.52 21.64 10.22
C LEU A 151 -19.56 22.73 10.70
N ASN A 152 -18.28 22.64 10.33
CA ASN A 152 -17.26 23.62 10.69
C ASN A 152 -17.55 25.00 10.11
N GLU A 153 -17.98 25.07 8.85
CA GLU A 153 -18.33 26.34 8.19
C GLU A 153 -19.60 26.96 8.79
N ALA A 154 -20.60 26.13 9.13
CA ALA A 154 -21.79 26.60 9.85
C ALA A 154 -21.43 27.15 11.25
N LEU A 155 -20.53 26.47 11.97
CA LEU A 155 -20.05 26.96 13.26
C LEU A 155 -19.26 28.26 13.11
N ALA A 156 -18.44 28.40 12.06
CA ALA A 156 -17.66 29.60 11.79
C ALA A 156 -18.51 30.84 11.49
N ALA A 157 -19.73 30.65 10.98
CA ALA A 157 -20.70 31.71 10.73
C ALA A 157 -21.48 32.14 12.00
N PHE A 158 -21.37 31.41 13.11
CA PHE A 158 -22.07 31.74 14.35
C PHE A 158 -21.45 32.99 15.00
N PRO A 159 -22.26 34.05 15.25
CA PRO A 159 -21.75 35.33 15.73
C PRO A 159 -21.38 35.32 17.22
N HIS A 160 -20.31 36.02 17.58
CA HIS A 160 -19.81 36.14 18.96
C HIS A 160 -20.69 36.96 19.92
N VAL A 161 -21.79 37.54 19.44
CA VAL A 161 -22.65 38.48 20.19
C VAL A 161 -24.01 37.89 20.63
N GLY A 162 -24.28 36.62 20.33
CA GLY A 162 -25.45 35.92 20.87
C GLY A 162 -25.20 35.52 22.32
N GLY A 163 -26.10 35.90 23.24
CA GLY A 163 -25.99 35.55 24.66
C GLY A 163 -25.85 34.04 24.95
N GLU A 164 -25.73 33.65 26.22
CA GLU A 164 -25.32 32.29 26.60
C GLU A 164 -26.30 31.16 26.16
N MET A 165 -27.61 31.42 26.14
CA MET A 165 -28.60 30.39 25.75
C MET A 165 -28.49 29.95 24.28
N PRO A 166 -28.49 30.85 23.27
CA PRO A 166 -28.23 30.48 21.87
C PRO A 166 -26.91 29.73 21.65
N ALA A 167 -25.87 30.03 22.45
CA ALA A 167 -24.58 29.36 22.34
C ALA A 167 -24.61 27.91 22.87
N ALA A 168 -25.36 27.65 23.94
CA ALA A 168 -25.48 26.30 24.51
C ALA A 168 -26.13 25.31 23.53
N ASP A 169 -27.28 25.66 22.97
CA ASP A 169 -28.00 24.80 22.02
C ASP A 169 -27.19 24.55 20.74
N THR A 170 -26.54 25.60 20.24
CA THR A 170 -25.67 25.51 19.05
C THR A 170 -24.48 24.59 19.31
N TRP A 171 -23.78 24.76 20.44
CA TRP A 171 -22.64 23.93 20.79
C TRP A 171 -23.05 22.46 20.97
N GLN A 172 -24.14 22.19 21.69
CA GLN A 172 -24.57 20.81 21.95
C GLN A 172 -24.93 20.07 20.66
N SER A 173 -25.63 20.73 19.74
CA SER A 173 -25.98 20.16 18.43
C SER A 173 -24.72 19.89 17.58
N TYR A 174 -23.82 20.88 17.51
CA TYR A 174 -22.56 20.77 16.79
C TYR A 174 -21.68 19.66 17.37
N SER A 175 -21.42 19.68 18.67
CA SER A 175 -20.48 18.77 19.35
C SER A 175 -20.91 17.32 19.19
N ALA A 176 -22.19 17.01 19.43
CA ALA A 176 -22.71 15.65 19.31
C ALA A 176 -22.56 15.09 17.88
N SER A 177 -23.01 15.86 16.88
CA SER A 177 -22.95 15.44 15.47
C SER A 177 -21.50 15.34 14.99
N TRP A 178 -20.69 16.37 15.25
CA TRP A 178 -19.31 16.44 14.81
C TRP A 178 -18.47 15.30 15.41
N THR A 179 -18.62 15.04 16.72
CA THR A 179 -17.89 13.99 17.44
C THR A 179 -18.27 12.60 16.97
N GLY A 180 -19.55 12.35 16.69
CA GLY A 180 -20.01 11.07 16.13
C GLY A 180 -19.32 10.74 14.80
N TRP A 181 -19.36 11.68 13.85
CA TRP A 181 -18.70 11.52 12.56
C TRP A 181 -17.17 11.48 12.67
N ASN A 182 -16.58 12.26 13.57
CA ASN A 182 -15.15 12.20 13.85
C ASN A 182 -14.70 10.83 14.38
N THR A 183 -15.49 10.24 15.27
CA THR A 183 -15.24 8.89 15.81
C THR A 183 -15.32 7.83 14.72
N ALA A 184 -16.31 7.93 13.82
CA ALA A 184 -16.38 7.07 12.65
C ALA A 184 -15.12 7.18 11.77
N ARG A 185 -14.65 8.41 11.49
CA ARG A 185 -13.40 8.64 10.73
C ARG A 185 -12.20 7.95 11.39
N ALA A 186 -12.08 8.03 12.72
CA ALA A 186 -11.02 7.33 13.46
C ALA A 186 -11.10 5.81 13.26
N GLY A 187 -12.30 5.24 13.41
CA GLY A 187 -12.55 3.80 13.23
C GLY A 187 -12.21 3.30 11.83
N PHE A 188 -12.59 4.05 10.78
CA PHE A 188 -12.27 3.70 9.40
C PHE A 188 -10.77 3.83 9.07
N CYS A 189 -10.07 4.83 9.60
CA CYS A 189 -8.62 4.94 9.45
C CYS A 189 -7.91 3.75 10.13
N LEU A 190 -8.35 3.38 11.33
CA LEU A 190 -7.81 2.23 12.05
C LEU A 190 -8.09 0.93 11.30
N LEU A 191 -9.31 0.76 10.78
CA LEU A 191 -9.67 -0.40 9.95
C LEU A 191 -8.80 -0.49 8.70
N ALA A 192 -8.58 0.61 7.99
CA ALA A 192 -7.69 0.66 6.82
C ALA A 192 -6.26 0.22 7.18
N MET A 193 -5.72 0.72 8.31
CA MET A 193 -4.41 0.29 8.83
C MET A 193 -4.38 -1.22 9.10
N LEU A 194 -5.40 -1.77 9.76
CA LEU A 194 -5.50 -3.19 10.07
C LEU A 194 -5.61 -4.07 8.82
N ILE A 195 -6.35 -3.62 7.80
CA ILE A 195 -6.46 -4.32 6.51
C ILE A 195 -5.08 -4.42 5.84
N VAL A 196 -4.30 -3.34 5.80
CA VAL A 196 -2.94 -3.33 5.25
C VAL A 196 -2.05 -4.34 5.99
N LEU A 197 -2.05 -4.29 7.32
CA LEU A 197 -1.23 -5.15 8.16
C LEU A 197 -1.60 -6.64 8.01
N ALA A 198 -2.90 -6.95 8.05
CA ALA A 198 -3.41 -8.31 7.91
C ALA A 198 -3.08 -8.88 6.52
N GLY A 199 -3.31 -8.11 5.46
CA GLY A 199 -3.00 -8.54 4.10
C GLY A 199 -1.52 -8.84 3.86
N HIS A 200 -0.63 -8.09 4.53
CA HIS A 200 0.81 -8.37 4.49
C HIS A 200 1.18 -9.60 5.33
N ALA A 201 0.64 -9.72 6.55
CA ALA A 201 0.90 -10.84 7.44
C ALA A 201 0.45 -12.18 6.83
N SER A 202 -0.74 -12.24 6.22
CA SER A 202 -1.26 -13.45 5.57
C SER A 202 -0.34 -13.95 4.45
N GLU A 203 0.21 -13.04 3.65
CA GLU A 203 1.10 -13.39 2.55
C GLU A 203 2.47 -13.88 3.05
N THR A 204 3.03 -13.23 4.09
CA THR A 204 4.30 -13.67 4.68
C THR A 204 4.18 -15.06 5.32
N ASN A 205 3.04 -15.36 5.95
CA ASN A 205 2.76 -16.68 6.52
C ASN A 205 2.59 -17.74 5.42
N ALA A 206 1.88 -17.43 4.33
CA ALA A 206 1.75 -18.33 3.19
C ALA A 206 3.10 -18.63 2.52
N ALA A 207 3.98 -17.63 2.40
CA ALA A 207 5.32 -17.81 1.87
C ALA A 207 6.18 -18.75 2.74
N LYS A 208 6.17 -18.55 4.07
CA LYS A 208 6.89 -19.43 5.02
C LYS A 208 6.40 -20.88 4.97
N ALA A 209 5.09 -21.09 4.86
CA ALA A 209 4.51 -22.42 4.74
C ALA A 209 5.00 -23.14 3.47
N ARG A 210 4.98 -22.45 2.31
CA ARG A 210 5.47 -23.00 1.03
C ARG A 210 6.95 -23.41 1.07
N THR A 211 7.79 -22.66 1.78
CA THR A 211 9.21 -23.01 1.95
C THR A 211 9.43 -24.20 2.86
N SER A 212 8.64 -24.34 3.94
CA SER A 212 8.73 -25.46 4.88
C SER A 212 8.34 -26.80 4.21
N THR A 213 7.27 -26.81 3.42
CA THR A 213 6.83 -28.02 2.70
C THR A 213 7.82 -28.50 1.63
N ARG A 214 8.66 -27.60 1.11
CA ARG A 214 9.64 -27.91 0.05
C ARG A 214 11.00 -28.38 0.58
N ALA A 215 11.24 -28.30 1.89
CA ALA A 215 12.47 -28.84 2.49
C ALA A 215 12.53 -30.37 2.24
N PRO A 216 13.65 -30.91 1.73
CA PRO A 216 13.76 -32.34 1.44
C PRO A 216 13.57 -33.11 2.74
N ARG A 217 12.58 -34.02 2.78
CA ARG A 217 12.49 -35.03 3.83
C ARG A 217 13.81 -35.78 3.83
N SER A 218 14.62 -35.60 4.87
CA SER A 218 15.80 -36.44 5.11
C SER A 218 15.32 -37.89 5.06
N LYS A 219 15.83 -38.68 4.10
CA LYS A 219 15.53 -40.10 4.03
C LYS A 219 15.80 -40.69 5.43
N PRO A 220 14.91 -41.53 5.98
CA PRO A 220 15.25 -42.25 7.19
C PRO A 220 16.53 -43.03 6.90
N VAL A 221 17.57 -42.78 7.70
CA VAL A 221 18.77 -43.61 7.70
C VAL A 221 18.28 -45.01 8.02
N SER A 222 18.27 -45.88 7.02
CA SER A 222 17.95 -47.28 7.21
C SER A 222 18.97 -47.82 8.19
N ALA A 223 18.54 -48.05 9.43
CA ALA A 223 19.35 -48.79 10.40
C ALA A 223 19.60 -50.16 9.79
N ALA A 224 20.86 -50.43 9.43
CA ALA A 224 21.30 -51.76 9.03
C ALA A 224 20.99 -52.72 10.18
N ALA A 225 20.23 -53.77 9.89
CA ALA A 225 19.97 -54.83 10.85
C ALA A 225 21.30 -55.55 11.18
N PRO A 226 21.54 -55.93 12.44
CA PRO A 226 22.71 -56.71 12.79
C PRO A 226 22.61 -58.11 12.16
N ASP A 227 23.65 -58.50 11.43
CA ASP A 227 23.82 -59.83 10.87
C ASP A 227 23.75 -60.89 11.98
N CYS A 228 22.78 -61.79 11.87
CA CYS A 228 22.66 -62.95 12.72
C CYS A 228 23.44 -64.11 12.08
N PRO A 229 24.42 -64.74 12.75
CA PRO A 229 25.12 -65.88 12.20
C PRO A 229 24.24 -67.14 12.31
N ARG A 230 24.21 -67.94 11.23
CA ARG A 230 23.71 -69.33 11.21
C ARG A 230 24.77 -70.21 10.54
N PRO A 231 24.72 -71.53 10.77
CA PRO A 231 24.77 -72.26 12.02
C PRO A 231 26.20 -72.70 12.38
#